data_AF-A3K3N1-F1
#
_entry.id   AF-A3K3N1-F1
#
_cell.length_a   1.000
_cell.length_b   1.000
_cell.length_c   1.000
_cell.angle_alpha   90.00
_cell.angle_beta   90.00
_cell.angle_gamma   90.00
#
_symmetry.space_group_name_H-M   'P 1'
#
loop_
_entity.id
_entity.type
_entity.pdbx_description
1 polymer ?
#
loop_
_entity_poly.entity_id
_entity_poly.type
_entity_poly.pdbx_seq_one_letter_code
_entity_poly.pdbx_strand_id
1 'polypeptide(L)'
;MIVFLIYAIVFVVSFVLVKFIVRKTTTDYTSLKTVTFGDESAVVPNRIASVISILVIFLLWAAFTGSKLVPGFLHAPGPFIGDATFTYTATADGVEPDDATVTVRVFEVGTDADAPEVDPGEGWAKNDSDSVGAWRSGLIRVDRNDEMDRDAGHTVIAVNGEPIEPGGSVMTEFGRVGMSPKGTLNFEPAKGWQMEPIWLPPPEAVLARLGEIASDGYRDSTLWEHLGYSLFRVILGFFFGALVGIPLGYAMGLSDWFRGWFDPIVEFMRPVPPLALIPLVIIWAGIGELGKIILLFLAALWIMAIAARAGVSGVAISKVHAAYSLGASKWQIMRHVIVPNSLPEIFTGARVAMGVCWGTVVAAELVAAEKGAGMMIMVASKFQLTDIVIMGIILIGIIGFGIDILMRWAERVLVPWKGRV
;
A
#
# COMPACT_ATOMS: atom_id res chain seq x y z
N MET A 1 -17.90 -5.40 -8.29
CA MET A 1 -17.92 -6.32 -9.47
C MET A 1 -17.46 -5.62 -10.76
N ILE A 2 -17.89 -4.39 -11.05
CA ILE A 2 -17.51 -3.67 -12.28
C ILE A 2 -16.03 -3.30 -12.36
N VAL A 3 -15.40 -2.88 -11.25
CA VAL A 3 -13.95 -2.59 -11.19
C VAL A 3 -13.10 -3.81 -11.53
N PHE A 4 -13.48 -4.97 -10.99
CA PHE A 4 -12.84 -6.25 -11.29
C PHE A 4 -13.00 -6.64 -12.75
N LEU A 5 -14.18 -6.41 -13.34
CA LEU A 5 -14.42 -6.65 -14.77
C LEU A 5 -13.59 -5.71 -15.66
N ILE A 6 -13.49 -4.42 -15.31
CA ILE A 6 -12.62 -3.46 -16.04
C ILE A 6 -11.16 -3.92 -15.96
N TYR A 7 -10.66 -4.28 -14.78
CA TYR A 7 -9.31 -4.78 -14.62
C TYR A 7 -9.08 -6.08 -15.40
N ALA A 8 -10.02 -7.03 -15.35
CA ALA A 8 -9.95 -8.28 -16.10
C ALA A 8 -9.98 -8.04 -17.62
N ILE A 9 -10.83 -7.14 -18.10
CA ILE A 9 -10.90 -6.76 -19.52
C ILE A 9 -9.57 -6.13 -19.95
N VAL A 10 -9.06 -5.17 -19.19
CA VAL A 10 -7.79 -4.52 -19.49
C VAL A 10 -6.63 -5.53 -19.48
N PHE A 11 -6.62 -6.48 -18.53
CA PHE A 11 -5.63 -7.56 -18.49
C PHE A 11 -5.73 -8.47 -19.71
N VAL A 12 -6.94 -8.93 -20.07
CA VAL A 12 -7.18 -9.80 -21.24
C VAL A 12 -6.83 -9.08 -22.54
N VAL A 13 -7.24 -7.81 -22.70
CA VAL A 13 -6.93 -6.99 -23.87
C VAL A 13 -5.43 -6.77 -23.98
N SER A 14 -4.75 -6.46 -22.87
CA SER A 14 -3.28 -6.33 -22.83
C SER A 14 -2.58 -7.64 -23.18
N PHE A 15 -3.07 -8.77 -22.66
CA PHE A 15 -2.57 -10.10 -22.99
C PHE A 15 -2.72 -10.41 -24.48
N VAL A 16 -3.90 -10.12 -25.06
CA VAL A 16 -4.17 -10.32 -26.49
C VAL A 16 -3.30 -9.41 -27.36
N LEU A 17 -3.24 -8.11 -27.05
CA LEU A 17 -2.39 -7.15 -27.76
C LEU A 17 -0.92 -7.57 -27.74
N VAL A 18 -0.39 -7.92 -26.57
CA VAL A 18 0.99 -8.38 -26.44
C VAL A 18 1.22 -9.69 -27.21
N LYS A 19 0.31 -10.66 -27.09
CA LYS A 19 0.43 -11.95 -27.77
C LYS A 19 0.38 -11.83 -29.30
N PHE A 20 -0.42 -10.91 -29.84
CA PHE A 20 -0.56 -10.72 -31.29
C PHE A 20 0.45 -9.75 -31.90
N ILE A 21 0.82 -8.67 -31.20
CA ILE A 21 1.70 -7.61 -31.73
C ILE A 21 3.17 -7.93 -31.47
N VAL A 22 3.53 -8.35 -30.25
CA VAL A 22 4.94 -8.54 -29.86
C VAL A 22 5.48 -9.86 -30.42
N ARG A 23 4.67 -10.92 -30.44
CA ARG A 23 5.08 -12.22 -30.98
C ARG A 23 5.33 -12.19 -32.50
N LYS A 24 4.81 -11.18 -33.20
CA LYS A 24 5.05 -10.94 -34.63
C LYS A 24 6.36 -10.19 -34.91
N THR A 25 6.96 -9.57 -33.89
CA THR A 25 8.15 -8.70 -34.01
C THR A 25 9.41 -9.27 -33.36
N THR A 26 9.31 -10.29 -32.51
CA THR A 26 10.47 -10.95 -31.89
C THR A 26 10.89 -12.22 -32.64
N THR A 27 11.95 -12.13 -33.45
CA THR A 27 12.68 -13.29 -33.97
C THR A 27 13.82 -13.65 -33.01
N ASP A 28 13.53 -14.46 -32.00
CA ASP A 28 14.55 -15.01 -31.09
C ASP A 28 14.52 -16.54 -31.12
N TYR A 29 15.68 -17.18 -31.25
CA TYR A 29 15.84 -18.64 -31.37
C TYR A 29 15.43 -19.40 -30.10
N THR A 30 15.27 -18.70 -28.98
CA THR A 30 14.67 -19.23 -27.74
C THR A 30 13.17 -19.56 -27.89
N SER A 31 12.48 -18.98 -28.88
CA SER A 31 11.05 -19.23 -29.12
C SER A 31 10.73 -20.65 -29.59
N LEU A 32 11.75 -21.44 -29.94
CA LEU A 32 11.65 -22.84 -30.36
C LEU A 32 11.78 -23.84 -29.21
N LYS A 33 12.18 -23.40 -28.00
CA LYS A 33 12.09 -24.25 -26.81
C LYS A 33 10.61 -24.40 -26.45
N THR A 34 10.03 -25.58 -26.69
CA THR A 34 8.80 -25.98 -26.01
C THR A 34 9.03 -25.89 -24.52
N VAL A 35 8.23 -25.07 -23.82
CA VAL A 35 8.20 -25.01 -22.37
C VAL A 35 7.79 -26.39 -21.88
N THR A 36 8.75 -27.25 -21.60
CA THR A 36 8.54 -28.49 -20.87
C THR A 36 8.29 -28.14 -19.41
N PHE A 37 7.33 -28.81 -18.77
CA PHE A 37 7.12 -28.67 -17.33
C PHE A 37 8.45 -28.84 -16.58
N GLY A 38 8.86 -27.82 -15.83
CA GLY A 38 10.08 -27.82 -15.02
C GLY A 38 11.27 -27.00 -15.55
N ASP A 39 11.24 -26.47 -16.78
CA ASP A 39 12.31 -25.57 -17.28
C ASP A 39 11.95 -24.08 -17.02
N GLU A 40 12.18 -23.60 -15.80
CA GLU A 40 11.98 -22.19 -15.43
C GLU A 40 12.82 -21.23 -16.30
N SER A 41 13.94 -21.70 -16.85
CA SER A 41 14.81 -20.90 -17.74
C SER A 41 14.14 -20.51 -19.07
N ALA A 42 13.03 -21.19 -19.44
CA ALA A 42 12.23 -20.86 -20.62
C ALA A 42 11.16 -19.78 -20.35
N VAL A 43 10.92 -19.40 -19.09
CA VAL A 43 9.91 -18.41 -18.71
C VAL A 43 10.56 -17.03 -18.59
N VAL A 44 10.47 -16.23 -19.66
CA VAL A 44 10.97 -14.85 -19.66
C VAL A 44 9.82 -13.88 -19.33
N PRO A 45 9.96 -13.03 -18.30
CA PRO A 45 8.93 -12.05 -17.97
C PRO A 45 8.73 -11.04 -19.10
N ASN A 46 7.47 -10.83 -19.50
CA ASN A 46 7.13 -9.87 -20.53
C ASN A 46 7.14 -8.44 -19.96
N ARG A 47 8.23 -7.71 -20.21
CA ARG A 47 8.40 -6.35 -19.68
C ARG A 47 7.31 -5.37 -20.15
N ILE A 48 6.81 -5.53 -21.37
CA ILE A 48 5.73 -4.68 -21.89
C ILE A 48 4.46 -4.90 -21.07
N ALA A 49 4.11 -6.16 -20.80
CA ALA A 49 2.97 -6.48 -19.94
C ALA A 49 3.15 -5.93 -18.51
N SER A 50 4.36 -5.95 -17.95
CA SER A 50 4.65 -5.34 -16.65
C SER A 50 4.43 -3.82 -16.65
N VAL A 51 4.92 -3.12 -17.68
CA VAL A 51 4.71 -1.67 -17.81
C VAL A 51 3.23 -1.33 -17.95
N ILE A 52 2.51 -2.07 -18.81
CA ILE A 52 1.06 -1.88 -18.98
C ILE A 52 0.34 -2.12 -17.65
N SER A 53 0.68 -3.18 -16.91
CA SER A 53 0.07 -3.46 -15.61
C SER A 53 0.24 -2.30 -14.62
N ILE A 54 1.40 -1.65 -14.60
CA ILE A 54 1.63 -0.48 -13.73
C ILE A 54 0.78 0.71 -14.20
N LEU A 55 0.79 1.01 -15.50
CA LEU A 55 -0.02 2.11 -16.06
C LEU A 55 -1.51 1.93 -15.78
N VAL A 56 -2.00 0.68 -15.80
CA VAL A 56 -3.40 0.36 -15.50
C VAL A 56 -3.74 0.59 -14.04
N ILE A 57 -2.82 0.29 -13.12
CA ILE A 57 -3.00 0.59 -11.68
C ILE A 57 -3.12 2.10 -11.48
N PHE A 58 -2.25 2.90 -12.13
CA PHE A 58 -2.32 4.36 -12.07
C PHE A 58 -3.57 4.92 -12.74
N LEU A 59 -4.01 4.33 -13.86
CA LEU A 59 -5.26 4.69 -14.52
C LEU A 59 -6.46 4.47 -13.61
N LEU A 60 -6.53 3.32 -12.94
CA LEU A 60 -7.58 3.02 -11.97
C LEU A 60 -7.53 3.99 -10.79
N TRP A 61 -6.34 4.22 -10.21
CA TRP A 61 -6.18 5.20 -9.15
C TRP A 61 -6.70 6.58 -9.55
N ALA A 62 -6.31 7.08 -10.72
CA ALA A 62 -6.77 8.36 -11.26
C ALA A 62 -8.29 8.38 -11.51
N ALA A 63 -8.85 7.31 -12.08
CA ALA A 63 -10.28 7.18 -12.35
C ALA A 63 -11.14 7.22 -11.07
N PHE A 64 -10.67 6.61 -9.97
CA PHE A 64 -11.39 6.56 -8.69
C PHE A 64 -11.21 7.80 -7.82
N THR A 65 -10.34 8.73 -8.22
CA THR A 65 -10.04 9.97 -7.47
C THR A 65 -10.44 11.24 -8.21
N GLY A 66 -11.05 11.12 -9.41
CA GLY A 66 -11.42 12.27 -10.23
C GLY A 66 -10.20 13.07 -10.74
N SER A 67 -9.04 12.41 -10.87
CA SER A 67 -7.76 13.03 -11.21
C SER A 67 -7.79 13.79 -12.54
N LYS A 68 -7.13 14.95 -12.58
CA LYS A 68 -6.97 15.76 -13.81
C LYS A 68 -6.09 15.09 -14.86
N LEU A 69 -5.35 14.03 -14.49
CA LEU A 69 -4.48 13.30 -15.41
C LEU A 69 -5.25 12.40 -16.38
N VAL A 70 -6.53 12.12 -16.09
CA VAL A 70 -7.37 11.23 -16.88
C VAL A 70 -8.59 12.01 -17.41
N PRO A 71 -9.03 11.77 -18.65
CA PRO A 71 -10.25 12.39 -19.16
C PRO A 71 -11.49 12.00 -18.32
N GLY A 72 -12.40 12.95 -18.11
CA GLY A 72 -13.58 12.77 -17.26
C GLY A 72 -14.48 11.59 -17.62
N PHE A 73 -14.51 11.15 -18.88
CA PHE A 73 -15.31 9.97 -19.30
C PHE A 73 -14.78 8.63 -18.75
N LEU A 74 -13.54 8.59 -18.25
CA LEU A 74 -12.96 7.42 -17.58
C LEU A 74 -13.07 7.50 -16.06
N HIS A 75 -13.56 8.61 -15.51
CA HIS A 75 -13.76 8.73 -14.06
C HIS A 75 -14.89 7.81 -13.62
N ALA A 76 -14.71 7.22 -12.44
CA ALA A 76 -15.82 6.61 -11.73
C ALA A 76 -16.86 7.71 -11.42
N PRO A 77 -18.17 7.38 -11.35
CA PRO A 77 -19.19 8.34 -10.94
C PRO A 77 -18.80 9.01 -9.62
N GLY A 78 -18.70 10.34 -9.62
CA GLY A 78 -18.36 11.13 -8.44
C GLY A 78 -19.53 11.25 -7.46
N PRO A 79 -19.33 11.88 -6.29
CA PRO A 79 -20.44 12.25 -5.44
C PRO A 79 -21.36 13.23 -6.19
N PHE A 80 -22.62 13.28 -5.77
CA PHE A 80 -23.51 14.35 -6.22
C PHE A 80 -22.98 15.70 -5.73
N ILE A 81 -22.91 16.67 -6.63
CA ILE A 81 -22.54 18.07 -6.37
C ILE A 81 -23.55 18.92 -7.13
N GLY A 82 -24.10 19.93 -6.45
CA GLY A 82 -25.19 20.76 -6.96
C GLY A 82 -26.35 20.86 -5.96
N ASP A 83 -27.45 21.43 -6.42
CA ASP A 83 -28.63 21.63 -5.57
C ASP A 83 -29.53 20.39 -5.64
N ALA A 84 -29.78 19.77 -4.49
CA ALA A 84 -30.67 18.63 -4.31
C ALA A 84 -31.99 19.12 -3.73
N THR A 85 -33.12 18.70 -4.30
CA THR A 85 -34.44 19.12 -3.84
C THR A 85 -35.28 17.90 -3.48
N PHE A 86 -35.96 17.94 -2.33
CA PHE A 86 -36.93 16.93 -1.92
C PHE A 86 -38.09 17.58 -1.15
N THR A 87 -39.26 16.96 -1.16
CA THR A 87 -40.42 17.43 -0.39
C THR A 87 -40.52 16.71 0.94
N TYR A 88 -41.05 17.40 1.95
CA TYR A 88 -41.44 16.79 3.22
C TYR A 88 -42.90 17.13 3.53
N THR A 89 -43.59 16.17 4.14
CA THR A 89 -44.94 16.36 4.67
C THR A 89 -44.86 16.43 6.18
N ALA A 90 -45.41 17.48 6.76
CA ALA A 90 -45.45 17.66 8.21
C ALA A 90 -46.88 17.75 8.74
N THR A 91 -47.05 17.39 10.01
CA THR A 91 -48.31 17.52 10.75
C THR A 91 -48.08 18.34 12.00
N ALA A 92 -49.07 19.16 12.37
CA ALA A 92 -49.09 19.91 13.63
C ALA A 92 -50.50 19.87 14.25
N ASP A 93 -50.60 20.17 15.54
CA ASP A 93 -51.84 20.10 16.29
C ASP A 93 -52.85 21.14 15.80
N GLY A 94 -54.02 20.68 15.34
CA GLY A 94 -55.14 21.56 14.96
C GLY A 94 -55.10 22.13 13.54
N VAL A 95 -54.16 21.68 12.70
CA VAL A 95 -54.09 22.03 11.26
C VAL A 95 -54.01 20.77 10.39
N GLU A 96 -54.42 20.88 9.13
CA GLU A 96 -54.23 19.79 8.17
C GLU A 96 -52.73 19.61 7.84
N PRO A 97 -52.29 18.37 7.52
CA PRO A 97 -50.94 18.13 7.06
C PRO A 97 -50.59 19.00 5.86
N ASP A 98 -49.35 19.49 5.81
CA ASP A 98 -48.90 20.40 4.78
C ASP A 98 -47.55 19.96 4.21
N ASP A 99 -47.32 20.30 2.95
CA ASP A 99 -46.16 19.89 2.18
C ASP A 99 -45.25 21.10 1.90
N ALA A 100 -43.96 20.94 2.17
CA ALA A 100 -42.96 21.94 1.83
C ALA A 100 -41.71 21.29 1.21
N THR A 101 -40.88 22.13 0.61
CA THR A 101 -39.71 21.71 -0.16
C THR A 101 -38.42 22.10 0.53
N VAL A 102 -37.50 21.15 0.68
CA VAL A 102 -36.14 21.41 1.12
C VAL A 102 -35.21 21.43 -0.10
N THR A 103 -34.42 22.50 -0.23
CA THR A 103 -33.31 22.57 -1.19
C THR A 103 -31.98 22.55 -0.47
N VAL A 104 -31.18 21.51 -0.69
CA VAL A 104 -29.85 21.34 -0.09
C VAL A 104 -28.77 21.55 -1.14
N ARG A 105 -27.92 22.57 -0.95
CA ARG A 105 -26.72 22.75 -1.78
C ARG A 105 -25.61 21.80 -1.36
N VAL A 106 -25.25 20.89 -2.25
CA VAL A 106 -24.13 19.97 -2.06
C VAL A 106 -22.87 20.51 -2.71
N PHE A 107 -21.85 20.79 -1.89
CA PHE A 107 -20.60 21.40 -2.32
C PHE A 107 -19.39 20.49 -2.09
N GLU A 108 -18.28 20.77 -2.75
CA GLU A 108 -17.05 19.97 -2.61
C GLU A 108 -16.42 20.18 -1.22
N VAL A 109 -16.00 19.10 -0.56
CA VAL A 109 -15.38 19.18 0.77
C VAL A 109 -14.11 20.02 0.74
N GLY A 110 -14.05 21.04 1.60
CA GLY A 110 -12.94 22.00 1.65
C GLY A 110 -13.20 23.30 0.91
N THR A 111 -14.35 23.42 0.23
CA THR A 111 -14.94 24.69 -0.20
C THR A 111 -16.06 25.09 0.76
N ASP A 112 -16.37 26.38 0.87
CA ASP A 112 -17.55 26.86 1.57
C ASP A 112 -18.60 27.28 0.54
N ALA A 113 -19.86 26.91 0.77
CA ALA A 113 -20.97 27.33 -0.06
C ALA A 113 -22.19 27.64 0.81
N ASP A 114 -22.79 28.81 0.60
CA ASP A 114 -24.00 29.21 1.30
C ASP A 114 -25.22 28.44 0.78
N ALA A 115 -26.19 28.23 1.70
CA ALA A 115 -27.49 27.67 1.36
C ALA A 115 -28.19 28.54 0.29
N PRO A 116 -28.91 27.94 -0.68
CA PRO A 116 -29.60 28.69 -1.71
C PRO A 116 -30.76 29.50 -1.12
N GLU A 117 -31.00 30.71 -1.64
CA GLU A 117 -32.21 31.45 -1.27
C GLU A 117 -33.45 30.73 -1.86
N VAL A 118 -34.41 30.41 -1.00
CA VAL A 118 -35.67 29.76 -1.36
C VAL A 118 -36.85 30.65 -1.00
N ASP A 119 -37.87 30.66 -1.84
CA ASP A 119 -39.15 31.31 -1.51
C ASP A 119 -39.85 30.50 -0.41
N PRO A 120 -40.37 31.13 0.67
CA PRO A 120 -41.00 30.41 1.78
C PRO A 120 -42.18 29.51 1.38
N GLY A 121 -42.80 29.72 0.22
CA GLY A 121 -43.93 28.91 -0.23
C GLY A 121 -45.28 29.30 0.40
N GLU A 122 -46.31 28.61 -0.02
CA GLU A 122 -47.69 28.74 0.51
C GLU A 122 -47.95 27.62 1.52
N GLY A 123 -48.73 27.88 2.57
CA GLY A 123 -48.98 26.91 3.64
C GLY A 123 -48.34 27.31 4.98
N TRP A 124 -48.53 26.49 6.01
CA TRP A 124 -47.92 26.70 7.33
C TRP A 124 -46.53 26.05 7.42
N ALA A 125 -46.28 24.98 6.66
CA ALA A 125 -44.94 24.46 6.41
C ALA A 125 -44.28 25.30 5.32
N LYS A 126 -43.03 25.74 5.53
CA LYS A 126 -42.31 26.64 4.66
C LYS A 126 -41.15 25.93 3.99
N ASN A 127 -40.79 26.36 2.79
CA ASN A 127 -39.63 25.80 2.11
C ASN A 127 -38.34 26.14 2.86
N ASP A 128 -37.44 25.16 2.95
CA ASP A 128 -36.16 25.28 3.62
C ASP A 128 -34.99 25.21 2.66
N SER A 129 -33.88 25.77 3.12
CA SER A 129 -32.60 25.65 2.44
C SER A 129 -31.50 25.31 3.42
N ASP A 130 -30.61 24.41 3.02
CA ASP A 130 -29.38 24.12 3.78
C ASP A 130 -28.22 23.85 2.83
N SER A 131 -27.03 23.65 3.39
CA SER A 131 -25.82 23.31 2.65
C SER A 131 -25.13 22.12 3.32
N VAL A 132 -24.66 21.17 2.50
CA VAL A 132 -24.00 19.95 3.00
C VAL A 132 -22.78 19.65 2.14
N GLY A 133 -21.62 19.44 2.76
CA GLY A 133 -20.44 18.99 2.03
C GLY A 133 -20.63 17.58 1.44
N ALA A 134 -20.10 17.34 0.25
CA ALA A 134 -20.06 16.01 -0.36
C ALA A 134 -19.47 14.97 0.62
N TRP A 135 -19.94 13.73 0.59
CA TRP A 135 -19.56 12.66 1.55
C TRP A 135 -19.89 12.92 3.03
N ARG A 136 -20.47 14.06 3.41
CA ARG A 136 -20.92 14.38 4.77
C ARG A 136 -22.43 14.22 4.90
N SER A 137 -22.90 14.23 6.15
CA SER A 137 -24.32 14.21 6.50
C SER A 137 -24.66 15.53 7.20
N GLY A 138 -25.71 16.23 6.74
CA GLY A 138 -26.22 17.44 7.40
C GLY A 138 -27.53 17.17 8.11
N LEU A 139 -27.74 17.79 9.27
CA LEU A 139 -29.06 17.81 9.92
C LEU A 139 -29.86 18.97 9.35
N ILE A 140 -30.96 18.66 8.69
CA ILE A 140 -31.87 19.65 8.10
C ILE A 140 -32.97 19.93 9.13
N ARG A 141 -33.01 21.18 9.61
CA ARG A 141 -34.03 21.63 10.55
C ARG A 141 -35.10 22.41 9.80
N VAL A 142 -36.13 21.69 9.38
CA VAL A 142 -37.28 22.25 8.68
C VAL A 142 -38.20 23.07 9.60
N ASP A 143 -38.15 22.79 10.90
CA ASP A 143 -38.99 23.43 11.91
C ASP A 143 -38.62 24.90 12.25
N ARG A 144 -37.67 25.53 11.54
CA ARG A 144 -37.10 26.82 11.96
C ARG A 144 -37.84 28.04 11.43
N ASN A 145 -38.42 27.92 10.25
CA ASN A 145 -39.12 29.00 9.54
C ASN A 145 -40.61 28.70 9.35
N ASP A 146 -41.07 27.51 9.75
CA ASP A 146 -42.47 27.10 9.78
C ASP A 146 -43.32 27.97 10.73
N GLU A 147 -44.60 28.14 10.38
CA GLU A 147 -45.57 28.88 11.22
C GLU A 147 -45.99 28.08 12.47
N MET A 148 -45.91 26.75 12.41
CA MET A 148 -46.15 25.84 13.54
C MET A 148 -44.84 25.14 13.91
N ASP A 149 -44.36 25.39 15.13
CA ASP A 149 -43.09 24.84 15.61
C ASP A 149 -43.30 23.52 16.40
N ARG A 150 -42.22 23.01 17.02
CA ARG A 150 -42.26 21.77 17.80
C ARG A 150 -43.20 21.83 19.01
N ASP A 151 -43.46 23.00 19.57
CA ASP A 151 -44.37 23.16 20.71
C ASP A 151 -45.83 23.04 20.26
N ALA A 152 -46.10 23.27 18.97
CA ALA A 152 -47.38 23.02 18.29
C ALA A 152 -47.52 21.58 17.75
N GLY A 153 -46.65 20.64 18.15
CA GLY A 153 -46.74 19.23 17.74
C GLY A 153 -46.12 18.91 16.36
N HIS A 154 -45.35 19.83 15.78
CA HIS A 154 -44.72 19.65 14.47
C HIS A 154 -43.92 18.33 14.37
N THR A 155 -44.38 17.44 13.48
CA THR A 155 -43.72 16.16 13.19
C THR A 155 -43.72 15.92 11.69
N VAL A 156 -42.56 15.59 11.14
CA VAL A 156 -42.43 15.15 9.74
C VAL A 156 -42.89 13.69 9.64
N ILE A 157 -43.77 13.41 8.68
CA ILE A 157 -44.37 12.07 8.50
C ILE A 157 -44.04 11.41 7.16
N ALA A 158 -43.64 12.18 6.15
CA ALA A 158 -43.24 11.67 4.85
C ALA A 158 -42.15 12.51 4.19
N VAL A 159 -41.35 11.88 3.32
CA VAL A 159 -40.39 12.53 2.44
C VAL A 159 -40.64 12.04 1.02
N ASN A 160 -40.80 12.95 0.05
CA ASN A 160 -41.20 12.62 -1.33
C ASN A 160 -42.46 11.75 -1.41
N GLY A 161 -43.40 11.94 -0.50
CA GLY A 161 -44.62 11.13 -0.39
C GLY A 161 -44.44 9.72 0.18
N GLU A 162 -43.20 9.31 0.51
CA GLU A 162 -42.93 8.04 1.20
C GLU A 162 -42.95 8.26 2.73
N PRO A 163 -43.74 7.47 3.50
CA PRO A 163 -43.77 7.59 4.95
C PRO A 163 -42.40 7.37 5.59
N ILE A 164 -42.06 8.19 6.59
CA ILE A 164 -40.81 8.09 7.34
C ILE A 164 -41.09 8.17 8.85
N GLU A 165 -40.43 7.30 9.60
CA GLU A 165 -40.49 7.28 11.07
C GLU A 165 -39.12 7.64 11.67
N PRO A 166 -39.02 8.03 12.95
CA PRO A 166 -37.75 8.26 13.62
C PRO A 166 -36.81 7.06 13.52
N GLY A 167 -35.62 7.26 12.96
CA GLY A 167 -34.65 6.20 12.64
C GLY A 167 -34.81 5.56 11.25
N GLY A 168 -35.89 5.88 10.53
CA GLY A 168 -36.14 5.49 9.15
C GLY A 168 -35.36 6.32 8.14
N SER A 169 -35.42 5.91 6.87
CA SER A 169 -34.84 6.68 5.77
C SER A 169 -35.48 6.38 4.42
N VAL A 170 -35.55 7.41 3.59
CA VAL A 170 -36.03 7.39 2.21
C VAL A 170 -34.85 7.64 1.27
N MET A 171 -34.81 6.90 0.15
CA MET A 171 -33.80 7.12 -0.89
C MET A 171 -34.36 8.07 -1.95
N THR A 172 -33.61 9.13 -2.23
CA THR A 172 -33.92 10.13 -3.26
C THR A 172 -32.97 9.97 -4.44
N GLU A 173 -33.23 10.67 -5.54
CA GLU A 173 -32.32 10.70 -6.69
C GLU A 173 -30.94 11.31 -6.35
N PHE A 174 -30.89 12.17 -5.34
CA PHE A 174 -29.69 12.92 -4.94
C PHE A 174 -28.93 12.31 -3.77
N GLY A 175 -29.51 11.34 -3.08
CA GLY A 175 -28.95 10.79 -1.84
C GLY A 175 -30.00 10.20 -0.91
N ARG A 176 -29.60 9.94 0.33
CA ARG A 176 -30.48 9.39 1.37
C ARG A 176 -30.96 10.51 2.29
N VAL A 177 -32.27 10.58 2.50
CA VAL A 177 -32.87 11.42 3.56
C VAL A 177 -33.24 10.48 4.70
N GLY A 178 -32.62 10.66 5.87
CA GLY A 178 -32.99 9.93 7.08
C GLY A 178 -33.72 10.82 8.07
N MET A 179 -34.20 10.19 9.14
CA MET A 179 -34.75 10.89 10.29
C MET A 179 -34.02 10.48 11.56
N SER A 180 -33.54 11.45 12.32
CA SER A 180 -32.94 11.22 13.63
C SER A 180 -33.98 10.67 14.63
N PRO A 181 -33.56 10.05 15.74
CA PRO A 181 -34.48 9.64 16.81
C PRO A 181 -35.30 10.78 17.43
N LYS A 182 -34.89 12.03 17.19
CA LYS A 182 -35.58 13.26 17.64
C LYS A 182 -36.52 13.86 16.58
N GLY A 183 -36.77 13.16 15.47
CA GLY A 183 -37.65 13.62 14.39
C GLY A 183 -37.03 14.62 13.41
N THR A 184 -35.80 15.09 13.63
CA THR A 184 -35.12 15.98 12.68
C THR A 184 -34.60 15.21 11.47
N LEU A 185 -34.79 15.72 10.26
CA LEU A 185 -34.29 15.13 9.03
C LEU A 185 -32.76 15.24 8.93
N ASN A 186 -32.13 14.28 8.26
CA ASN A 186 -30.74 14.38 7.86
C ASN A 186 -30.58 14.03 6.38
N PHE A 187 -29.77 14.79 5.66
CA PHE A 187 -29.48 14.54 4.26
C PHE A 187 -28.06 14.02 4.09
N GLU A 188 -27.93 12.90 3.37
CA GLU A 188 -26.67 12.27 2.98
C GLU A 188 -26.61 12.23 1.44
N PRO A 189 -25.80 13.09 0.79
CA PRO A 189 -25.66 13.07 -0.65
C PRO A 189 -25.18 11.72 -1.19
N ALA A 190 -25.56 11.39 -2.42
CA ALA A 190 -25.06 10.21 -3.11
C ALA A 190 -23.52 10.32 -3.23
N LYS A 191 -22.80 9.36 -2.65
CA LYS A 191 -21.32 9.39 -2.56
C LYS A 191 -20.62 9.03 -3.86
N GLY A 192 -21.34 8.48 -4.84
CA GLY A 192 -20.76 7.89 -6.03
C GLY A 192 -19.85 6.72 -5.72
N TRP A 193 -18.92 6.44 -6.63
CA TRP A 193 -17.88 5.41 -6.50
C TRP A 193 -16.48 6.00 -6.33
N GLN A 194 -16.32 7.33 -6.46
CA GLN A 194 -15.05 7.98 -6.17
C GLN A 194 -14.73 7.93 -4.68
N MET A 195 -13.43 7.83 -4.38
CA MET A 195 -12.93 7.84 -3.02
C MET A 195 -12.70 9.29 -2.57
N GLU A 196 -13.05 9.59 -1.33
CA GLU A 196 -12.76 10.89 -0.73
C GLU A 196 -11.23 11.11 -0.67
N PRO A 197 -10.71 12.31 -1.01
CA PRO A 197 -9.27 12.58 -1.05
C PRO A 197 -8.54 12.30 0.27
N ILE A 198 -9.24 12.37 1.40
CA ILE A 198 -8.68 12.02 2.71
C ILE A 198 -8.27 10.54 2.79
N TRP A 199 -8.96 9.64 2.08
CA TRP A 199 -8.64 8.21 2.07
C TRP A 199 -7.69 7.84 0.94
N LEU A 200 -7.90 8.42 -0.24
CA LEU A 200 -7.08 8.19 -1.41
C LEU A 200 -6.91 9.51 -2.19
N PRO A 201 -5.83 10.26 -1.93
CA PRO A 201 -5.52 11.46 -2.70
C PRO A 201 -5.29 11.12 -4.18
N PRO A 202 -5.59 12.05 -5.10
CA PRO A 202 -5.31 11.85 -6.51
C PRO A 202 -3.78 11.80 -6.77
N PRO A 203 -3.32 11.07 -7.80
CA PRO A 203 -1.91 10.87 -8.09
C PRO A 203 -1.10 12.16 -8.25
N GLU A 204 -1.68 13.21 -8.84
CA GLU A 204 -1.03 14.52 -8.97
C GLU A 204 -0.79 15.21 -7.62
N ALA A 205 -1.65 15.00 -6.63
CA ALA A 205 -1.45 15.55 -5.28
C ALA A 205 -0.25 14.87 -4.60
N VAL A 206 -0.11 13.55 -4.76
CA VAL A 206 1.05 12.79 -4.26
C VAL A 206 2.34 13.25 -4.94
N LEU A 207 2.31 13.50 -6.26
CA LEU A 207 3.47 14.02 -6.99
C LEU A 207 3.82 15.47 -6.59
N ALA A 208 2.82 16.31 -6.36
CA ALA A 208 3.05 17.67 -5.85
C ALA A 208 3.70 17.64 -4.47
N ARG A 209 3.18 16.81 -3.55
CA ARG A 209 3.78 16.61 -2.22
C ARG A 209 5.20 16.06 -2.28
N LEU A 210 5.51 15.20 -3.24
CA LEU A 210 6.88 14.73 -3.44
C LEU A 210 7.83 15.90 -3.75
N GLY A 211 7.41 16.84 -4.60
CA GLY A 211 8.18 18.05 -4.89
C GLY A 211 8.40 18.92 -3.67
N GLU A 212 7.32 19.21 -2.93
CA GLU A 212 7.35 20.04 -1.71
C GLU A 212 8.24 19.43 -0.62
N ILE A 213 8.07 18.13 -0.32
CA ILE A 213 8.85 17.48 0.75
C ILE A 213 10.31 17.27 0.33
N ALA A 214 10.57 17.10 -0.96
CA ALA A 214 11.94 17.03 -1.47
C ALA A 214 12.66 18.38 -1.35
N SER A 215 11.97 19.52 -1.46
CA SER A 215 12.57 20.86 -1.33
C SER A 215 12.63 21.35 0.12
N ASP A 216 11.51 21.24 0.84
CA ASP A 216 11.31 21.90 2.14
C ASP A 216 11.61 20.96 3.31
N GLY A 217 11.64 19.65 3.03
CA GLY A 217 11.79 18.61 4.03
C GLY A 217 10.49 18.30 4.79
N TYR A 218 10.61 17.40 5.76
CA TYR A 218 9.54 17.02 6.66
C TYR A 218 10.13 16.78 8.05
N ARG A 219 9.53 17.38 9.09
CA ARG A 219 9.99 17.23 10.49
C ARG A 219 11.49 17.50 10.66
N ASP A 220 11.94 18.67 10.21
CA ASP A 220 13.33 19.16 10.33
C ASP A 220 14.39 18.27 9.64
N SER A 221 13.98 17.44 8.68
CA SER A 221 14.87 16.60 7.89
C SER A 221 14.42 16.57 6.43
N THR A 222 15.38 16.53 5.52
CA THR A 222 15.10 16.40 4.09
C THR A 222 14.57 15.00 3.76
N LEU A 223 13.83 14.88 2.64
CA LEU A 223 13.40 13.57 2.13
C LEU A 223 14.58 12.62 1.96
N TRP A 224 15.70 13.12 1.44
CA TRP A 224 16.92 12.33 1.21
C TRP A 224 17.55 11.83 2.50
N GLU A 225 17.49 12.61 3.59
CA GLU A 225 17.94 12.14 4.89
C GLU A 225 17.04 11.01 5.40
N HIS A 226 15.72 11.16 5.35
CA HIS A 226 14.82 10.09 5.78
C HIS A 226 15.08 8.78 5.04
N LEU A 227 15.15 8.83 3.70
CA LEU A 227 15.42 7.66 2.87
C LEU A 227 16.85 7.12 3.10
N GLY A 228 17.82 8.02 3.23
CA GLY A 228 19.23 7.69 3.45
C GLY A 228 19.47 6.97 4.78
N TYR A 229 18.84 7.41 5.87
CA TYR A 229 18.92 6.74 7.16
C TYR A 229 18.29 5.35 7.13
N SER A 230 17.13 5.18 6.49
CA SER A 230 16.51 3.86 6.30
C SER A 230 17.43 2.92 5.53
N LEU A 231 18.02 3.39 4.42
CA LEU A 231 18.93 2.60 3.60
C LEU A 231 20.23 2.27 4.35
N PHE A 232 20.80 3.23 5.07
CA PHE A 232 22.00 3.05 5.89
C PHE A 232 21.82 1.95 6.93
N ARG A 233 20.70 1.97 7.67
CA ARG A 233 20.39 0.94 8.67
C ARG A 233 20.28 -0.45 8.04
N VAL A 234 19.59 -0.54 6.90
CA VAL A 234 19.44 -1.78 6.12
C VAL A 234 20.78 -2.34 5.69
N ILE A 235 21.64 -1.50 5.10
CA ILE A 235 22.97 -1.90 4.65
C ILE A 235 23.83 -2.37 5.83
N LEU A 236 23.87 -1.63 6.94
CA LEU A 236 24.68 -2.03 8.10
C LEU A 236 24.17 -3.30 8.76
N GLY A 237 22.86 -3.40 9.01
CA GLY A 237 22.27 -4.58 9.61
C GLY A 237 22.50 -5.81 8.75
N PHE A 238 22.26 -5.71 7.44
CA PHE A 238 22.56 -6.80 6.50
C PHE A 238 24.05 -7.13 6.47
N PHE A 239 24.93 -6.13 6.38
CA PHE A 239 26.38 -6.33 6.30
C PHE A 239 26.90 -7.11 7.51
N PHE A 240 26.57 -6.66 8.73
CA PHE A 240 26.98 -7.37 9.94
C PHE A 240 26.31 -8.74 10.05
N GLY A 241 25.04 -8.87 9.63
CA GLY A 241 24.32 -10.13 9.66
C GLY A 241 24.93 -11.16 8.73
N ALA A 242 25.32 -10.76 7.52
CA ALA A 242 26.05 -11.58 6.56
C ALA A 242 27.48 -11.88 7.03
N LEU A 243 28.16 -10.89 7.60
CA LEU A 243 29.53 -11.02 8.11
C LEU A 243 29.64 -12.10 9.19
N VAL A 244 28.63 -12.26 10.04
CA VAL A 244 28.59 -13.29 11.07
C VAL A 244 27.88 -14.56 10.58
N GLY A 245 26.78 -14.40 9.85
CA GLY A 245 25.93 -15.50 9.40
C GLY A 245 26.62 -16.40 8.38
N ILE A 246 27.34 -15.84 7.40
CA ILE A 246 28.03 -16.64 6.39
C ILE A 246 29.10 -17.53 7.05
N PRO A 247 30.05 -17.03 7.87
CA PRO A 247 31.01 -17.90 8.56
C PRO A 247 30.35 -18.96 9.44
N LEU A 248 29.28 -18.61 10.16
CA LEU A 248 28.53 -19.57 10.97
C LEU A 248 27.92 -20.69 10.11
N GLY A 249 27.30 -20.34 8.99
CA GLY A 249 26.74 -21.31 8.05
C GLY A 249 27.81 -22.21 7.41
N TYR A 250 28.98 -21.67 7.09
CA TYR A 250 30.13 -22.48 6.66
C TYR A 250 30.59 -23.43 7.75
N ALA A 251 30.73 -22.97 8.99
CA ALA A 251 31.13 -23.81 10.11
C ALA A 251 30.15 -24.98 10.31
N MET A 252 28.85 -24.70 10.24
CA MET A 252 27.80 -25.73 10.34
C MET A 252 27.73 -26.67 9.13
N GLY A 253 28.07 -26.19 7.93
CA GLY A 253 28.10 -27.00 6.71
C GLY A 253 29.31 -27.95 6.61
N LEU A 254 30.39 -27.65 7.33
CA LEU A 254 31.67 -28.35 7.23
C LEU A 254 32.06 -29.16 8.48
N SER A 255 31.38 -28.92 9.61
CA SER A 255 31.71 -29.55 10.88
C SER A 255 30.45 -30.01 11.61
N ASP A 256 30.37 -31.31 11.87
CA ASP A 256 29.28 -31.92 12.64
C ASP A 256 29.20 -31.35 14.07
N TRP A 257 30.34 -30.91 14.64
CA TRP A 257 30.38 -30.26 15.94
C TRP A 257 29.65 -28.92 15.95
N PHE A 258 29.99 -28.02 15.02
CA PHE A 258 29.33 -26.73 14.90
C PHE A 258 27.86 -26.89 14.51
N ARG A 259 27.56 -27.87 13.63
CA ARG A 259 26.19 -28.22 13.28
C ARG A 259 25.40 -28.63 14.52
N GLY A 260 25.89 -29.56 15.33
CA GLY A 260 25.20 -30.02 16.53
C GLY A 260 24.84 -28.89 17.52
N TRP A 261 25.73 -27.92 17.71
CA TRP A 261 25.51 -26.80 18.64
C TRP A 261 24.60 -25.70 18.11
N PHE A 262 24.78 -25.29 16.86
CA PHE A 262 24.13 -24.08 16.33
C PHE A 262 22.89 -24.37 15.48
N ASP A 263 22.77 -25.56 14.88
CA ASP A 263 21.62 -25.92 14.03
C ASP A 263 20.28 -25.78 14.77
N PRO A 264 20.13 -26.30 16.02
CA PRO A 264 18.89 -26.13 16.76
C PRO A 264 18.55 -24.66 17.07
N ILE A 265 19.57 -23.84 17.36
CA ILE A 265 19.40 -22.40 17.66
C ILE A 265 18.94 -21.65 16.40
N VAL A 266 19.60 -21.90 15.27
CA VAL A 266 19.26 -21.27 13.99
C VAL A 266 17.85 -21.66 13.55
N GLU A 267 17.50 -22.94 13.63
CA GLU A 267 16.17 -23.43 13.26
C GLU A 267 15.07 -22.91 14.21
N PHE A 268 15.37 -22.72 15.49
CA PHE A 268 14.46 -22.09 16.46
C PHE A 268 14.29 -20.59 16.20
N MET A 269 15.35 -19.87 15.88
CA MET A 269 15.31 -18.43 15.63
C MET A 269 14.72 -18.07 14.27
N ARG A 270 14.80 -18.97 13.27
CA ARG A 270 14.26 -18.75 11.92
C ARG A 270 12.79 -18.28 11.90
N PRO A 271 11.83 -18.94 12.58
CA PRO A 271 10.43 -18.51 12.56
C PRO A 271 10.13 -17.28 13.42
N VAL A 272 11.05 -16.85 14.30
CA VAL A 272 10.82 -15.71 15.19
C VAL A 272 10.86 -14.42 14.38
N PRO A 273 9.75 -13.66 14.28
CA PRO A 273 9.75 -12.42 13.53
C PRO A 273 10.72 -11.43 14.17
N PRO A 274 11.62 -10.78 13.40
CA PRO A 274 12.54 -9.79 13.96
C PRO A 274 11.81 -8.71 14.77
N LEU A 275 10.63 -8.28 14.31
CA LEU A 275 9.80 -7.29 15.00
C LEU A 275 9.43 -7.69 16.44
N ALA A 276 9.29 -8.98 16.74
CA ALA A 276 9.00 -9.46 18.09
C ALA A 276 10.15 -9.22 19.06
N LEU A 277 11.37 -8.96 18.55
CA LEU A 277 12.56 -8.70 19.35
C LEU A 277 12.75 -7.21 19.69
N ILE A 278 11.89 -6.32 19.16
CA ILE A 278 11.98 -4.87 19.42
C ILE A 278 12.07 -4.55 20.92
N PRO A 279 11.20 -5.06 21.80
CA PRO A 279 11.26 -4.72 23.23
C PRO A 279 12.60 -5.14 23.87
N LEU A 280 13.10 -6.31 23.50
CA LEU A 280 14.36 -6.85 24.03
C LEU A 280 15.56 -6.02 23.57
N VAL A 281 15.58 -5.66 22.29
CA VAL A 281 16.63 -4.81 21.71
C VAL A 281 16.63 -3.41 22.34
N ILE A 282 15.46 -2.86 22.67
CA ILE A 282 15.35 -1.58 23.39
C ILE A 282 15.96 -1.70 24.79
N ILE A 283 15.73 -2.81 25.50
CA ILE A 283 16.33 -3.03 26.83
C ILE A 283 17.85 -3.15 26.73
N TRP A 284 18.38 -3.82 25.70
CA TRP A 284 19.81 -4.05 25.54
C TRP A 284 20.60 -2.84 25.02
N ALA A 285 20.06 -2.15 24.01
CA ALA A 285 20.78 -1.15 23.23
C ALA A 285 20.09 0.22 23.20
N GLY A 286 18.94 0.36 23.88
CA GLY A 286 18.13 1.56 23.88
C GLY A 286 17.34 1.78 22.58
N ILE A 287 16.67 2.92 22.50
CA ILE A 287 15.83 3.34 21.36
C ILE A 287 16.63 3.97 20.20
N GLY A 288 17.95 4.11 20.35
CA GLY A 288 18.82 4.81 19.40
C GLY A 288 19.03 4.06 18.08
N GLU A 289 20.04 4.51 17.31
CA GLU A 289 20.39 3.89 16.02
C GLU A 289 20.94 2.46 16.18
N LEU A 290 21.68 2.22 17.25
CA LEU A 290 22.28 0.92 17.53
C LEU A 290 21.22 -0.19 17.65
N GLY A 291 20.12 0.07 18.36
CA GLY A 291 19.04 -0.90 18.51
C GLY A 291 18.41 -1.27 17.16
N LYS A 292 18.14 -0.28 16.31
CA LYS A 292 17.60 -0.52 14.96
C LYS A 292 18.55 -1.37 14.12
N ILE A 293 19.85 -1.08 14.16
CA ILE A 293 20.86 -1.87 13.44
C ILE A 293 20.94 -3.30 13.98
N ILE A 294 20.90 -3.50 15.31
CA ILE A 294 20.88 -4.85 15.93
C ILE A 294 19.66 -5.65 15.48
N LEU A 295 18.49 -5.02 15.41
CA LEU A 295 17.27 -5.67 14.95
C LEU A 295 17.42 -6.20 13.52
N LEU A 296 17.96 -5.36 12.63
CA LEU A 296 18.19 -5.72 11.23
C LEU A 296 19.34 -6.74 11.08
N PHE A 297 20.36 -6.66 11.93
CA PHE A 297 21.41 -7.66 12.04
C PHE A 297 20.83 -9.04 12.35
N LEU A 298 19.97 -9.15 13.36
CA LEU A 298 19.32 -10.41 13.73
C LEU A 298 18.41 -10.93 12.62
N ALA A 299 17.74 -10.03 11.90
CA ALA A 299 16.92 -10.40 10.74
C ALA A 299 17.74 -11.06 9.62
N ALA A 300 18.93 -10.51 9.31
CA ALA A 300 19.81 -11.06 8.28
C ALA A 300 20.61 -12.28 8.74
N LEU A 301 21.07 -12.29 9.99
CA LEU A 301 22.00 -13.28 10.54
C LEU A 301 21.57 -14.73 10.25
N TRP A 302 20.33 -15.06 10.63
CA TRP A 302 19.83 -16.43 10.54
C TRP A 302 19.59 -16.87 9.10
N ILE A 303 19.06 -15.97 8.26
CA ILE A 303 18.83 -16.23 6.83
C ILE A 303 20.17 -16.49 6.14
N MET A 304 21.19 -15.66 6.41
CA MET A 304 22.52 -15.81 5.83
C MET A 304 23.24 -17.06 6.30
N ALA A 305 23.09 -17.45 7.57
CA ALA A 305 23.63 -18.70 8.08
C ALA A 305 23.01 -19.92 7.40
N ILE A 306 21.69 -19.93 7.21
CA ILE A 306 20.98 -21.02 6.53
C ILE A 306 21.40 -21.11 5.06
N ALA A 307 21.44 -19.98 4.36
CA ALA A 307 21.83 -19.94 2.95
C ALA A 307 23.28 -20.40 2.74
N ALA A 308 24.20 -19.99 3.61
CA ALA A 308 25.58 -20.46 3.56
C ALA A 308 25.70 -21.96 3.88
N ARG A 309 24.97 -22.46 4.90
CA ARG A 309 24.93 -23.90 5.23
C ARG A 309 24.42 -24.73 4.05
N ALA A 310 23.32 -24.29 3.44
CA ALA A 310 22.72 -24.94 2.28
C ALA A 310 23.65 -24.91 1.06
N GLY A 311 24.26 -23.76 0.77
CA GLY A 311 25.20 -23.62 -0.35
C GLY A 311 26.43 -24.52 -0.20
N VAL A 312 26.97 -24.66 1.01
CA VAL A 312 28.11 -25.55 1.28
C VAL A 312 27.70 -27.02 1.19
N SER A 313 26.55 -27.39 1.78
CA SER A 313 26.07 -28.78 1.78
C SER A 313 25.60 -29.25 0.38
N GLY A 314 25.22 -28.32 -0.49
CA GLY A 314 24.79 -28.59 -1.87
C GLY A 314 25.92 -28.83 -2.87
N VAL A 315 27.19 -28.67 -2.47
CA VAL A 315 28.33 -28.91 -3.36
C VAL A 315 28.42 -30.40 -3.69
N ALA A 316 28.36 -30.74 -4.98
CA ALA A 316 28.46 -32.12 -5.43
C ALA A 316 29.78 -32.77 -4.95
N ILE A 317 29.65 -33.88 -4.21
CA ILE A 317 30.79 -34.63 -3.65
C ILE A 317 31.78 -35.05 -4.74
N SER A 318 31.30 -35.34 -5.95
CA SER A 318 32.14 -35.68 -7.10
C SER A 318 33.14 -34.58 -7.46
N LYS A 319 32.77 -33.29 -7.37
CA LYS A 319 33.69 -32.15 -7.59
C LYS A 319 34.78 -32.10 -6.53
N VAL A 320 34.41 -32.39 -5.27
CA VAL A 320 35.34 -32.42 -4.15
C VAL A 320 36.33 -33.59 -4.29
N HIS A 321 35.84 -34.79 -4.60
CA HIS A 321 36.68 -35.97 -4.83
C HIS A 321 37.62 -35.78 -6.03
N ALA A 322 37.13 -35.22 -7.15
CA ALA A 322 37.96 -34.93 -8.31
C ALA A 322 39.11 -33.95 -7.96
N ALA A 323 38.82 -32.90 -7.19
CA ALA A 323 39.86 -31.98 -6.72
C ALA A 323 40.89 -32.67 -5.81
N TYR A 324 40.45 -33.53 -4.89
CA TYR A 324 41.37 -34.33 -4.06
C TYR A 324 42.24 -35.27 -4.90
N SER A 325 41.69 -35.92 -5.94
CA SER A 325 42.45 -36.79 -6.85
C SER A 325 43.53 -36.04 -7.64
N LEU A 326 43.34 -34.73 -7.87
CA LEU A 326 44.35 -33.85 -8.47
C LEU A 326 45.38 -33.30 -7.44
N GLY A 327 45.32 -33.75 -6.19
CA GLY A 327 46.25 -33.34 -5.13
C GLY A 327 45.88 -32.04 -4.43
N ALA A 328 44.64 -31.55 -4.56
CA ALA A 328 44.22 -30.32 -3.88
C ALA A 328 44.19 -30.48 -2.36
N SER A 329 44.78 -29.51 -1.65
CA SER A 329 44.69 -29.37 -0.20
C SER A 329 43.30 -28.92 0.25
N LYS A 330 42.98 -29.09 1.54
CA LYS A 330 41.71 -28.64 2.13
C LYS A 330 41.40 -27.15 1.87
N TRP A 331 42.43 -26.30 1.92
CA TRP A 331 42.30 -24.87 1.63
C TRP A 331 42.02 -24.60 0.15
N GLN A 332 42.67 -25.34 -0.75
CA GLN A 332 42.40 -25.24 -2.19
C GLN A 332 40.97 -25.69 -2.51
N ILE A 333 40.47 -26.73 -1.87
CA ILE A 333 39.09 -27.20 -2.02
C ILE A 333 38.10 -26.15 -1.50
N MET A 334 38.37 -25.57 -0.33
CA MET A 334 37.54 -24.50 0.20
C MET A 334 37.43 -23.33 -0.80
N ARG A 335 38.57 -22.81 -1.25
CA ARG A 335 38.64 -21.59 -2.05
C ARG A 335 38.19 -21.79 -3.51
N HIS A 336 38.49 -22.92 -4.13
CA HIS A 336 38.27 -23.15 -5.57
C HIS A 336 37.08 -24.06 -5.88
N VAL A 337 36.59 -24.83 -4.91
CA VAL A 337 35.45 -25.73 -5.09
C VAL A 337 34.27 -25.27 -4.25
N ILE A 338 34.41 -25.24 -2.93
CA ILE A 338 33.27 -25.02 -2.03
C ILE A 338 32.73 -23.59 -2.17
N VAL A 339 33.58 -22.56 -1.99
CA VAL A 339 33.17 -21.16 -2.05
C VAL A 339 32.51 -20.81 -3.40
N PRO A 340 33.10 -21.10 -4.57
CA PRO A 340 32.46 -20.77 -5.84
C PRO A 340 31.13 -21.49 -6.06
N ASN A 341 30.99 -22.73 -5.60
CA ASN A 341 29.75 -23.50 -5.78
C ASN A 341 28.65 -23.10 -4.79
N SER A 342 28.98 -22.56 -3.61
CA SER A 342 28.00 -22.10 -2.62
C SER A 342 27.52 -20.66 -2.85
N LEU A 343 28.29 -19.83 -3.56
CA LEU A 343 27.95 -18.43 -3.84
C LEU A 343 26.55 -18.23 -4.46
N PRO A 344 26.08 -19.00 -5.46
CA PRO A 344 24.72 -18.87 -5.98
C PRO A 344 23.62 -18.95 -4.92
N GLU A 345 23.78 -19.87 -3.96
CA GLU A 345 22.82 -20.05 -2.86
C GLU A 345 22.92 -18.91 -1.85
N ILE A 346 24.15 -18.47 -1.54
CA ILE A 346 24.40 -17.33 -0.64
C ILE A 346 23.79 -16.04 -1.20
N PHE A 347 23.91 -15.78 -2.51
CA PHE A 347 23.28 -14.62 -3.16
C PHE A 347 21.76 -14.70 -3.15
N THR A 348 21.21 -15.91 -3.34
CA THR A 348 19.76 -16.16 -3.23
C THR A 348 19.29 -15.83 -1.80
N GLY A 349 20.00 -16.32 -0.78
CA GLY A 349 19.75 -15.98 0.62
C GLY A 349 19.93 -14.50 0.94
N ALA A 350 20.96 -13.86 0.39
CA ALA A 350 21.22 -12.43 0.57
C ALA A 350 20.08 -11.57 0.04
N ARG A 351 19.52 -11.93 -1.11
CA ARG A 351 18.36 -11.25 -1.69
C ARG A 351 17.12 -11.35 -0.79
N VAL A 352 16.88 -12.54 -0.21
CA VAL A 352 15.79 -12.73 0.76
C VAL A 352 16.05 -11.92 2.03
N ALA A 353 17.26 -11.99 2.59
CA ALA A 353 17.66 -11.26 3.79
C ALA A 353 17.50 -9.74 3.61
N MET A 354 17.94 -9.18 2.48
CA MET A 354 17.76 -7.76 2.15
C MET A 354 16.28 -7.36 2.12
N GLY A 355 15.41 -8.18 1.52
CA GLY A 355 13.96 -7.94 1.52
C GLY A 355 13.37 -7.93 2.94
N VAL A 356 13.80 -8.87 3.79
CA VAL A 356 13.37 -8.92 5.20
C VAL A 356 13.90 -7.73 6.00
N CYS A 357 15.16 -7.33 5.82
CA CYS A 357 15.72 -6.13 6.44
C CYS A 357 14.96 -4.87 6.01
N TRP A 358 14.62 -4.76 4.72
CA TRP A 358 13.83 -3.64 4.19
C TRP A 358 12.44 -3.56 4.81
N GLY A 359 11.71 -4.68 4.92
CA GLY A 359 10.42 -4.69 5.62
C GLY A 359 10.57 -4.36 7.11
N THR A 360 11.63 -4.86 7.74
CA THR A 360 11.87 -4.69 9.18
C THR A 360 12.28 -3.25 9.53
N VAL A 361 13.03 -2.54 8.67
CA VAL A 361 13.47 -1.16 8.97
C VAL A 361 12.29 -0.22 9.15
N VAL A 362 11.25 -0.38 8.33
CA VAL A 362 10.04 0.44 8.40
C VAL A 362 9.39 0.29 9.77
N ALA A 363 9.27 -0.95 10.26
CA ALA A 363 8.73 -1.24 11.59
C ALA A 363 9.64 -0.76 12.72
N ALA A 364 10.97 -0.93 12.57
CA ALA A 364 11.96 -0.44 13.53
C ALA A 364 11.91 1.08 13.71
N GLU A 365 11.56 1.80 12.63
CA GLU A 365 11.44 3.26 12.62
C GLU A 365 10.17 3.79 13.28
N LEU A 366 9.14 2.95 13.47
CA LEU A 366 7.93 3.33 14.19
C LEU A 366 8.19 3.59 15.68
N VAL A 367 9.27 3.01 16.21
CA VAL A 367 9.61 3.09 17.62
C VAL A 367 10.67 4.16 17.85
N ALA A 368 10.20 5.38 18.06
CA ALA A 368 11.00 6.54 18.47
C ALA A 368 12.23 6.82 17.56
N ALA A 369 12.10 6.65 16.24
CA ALA A 369 13.10 7.16 15.31
C ALA A 369 12.91 8.67 15.10
N GLU A 370 14.00 9.41 14.99
CA GLU A 370 13.99 10.84 14.62
C GLU A 370 13.99 11.04 13.10
N LYS A 371 14.60 10.10 12.37
CA LYS A 371 14.71 10.10 10.90
C LYS A 371 14.38 8.73 10.36
N GLY A 372 13.68 8.65 9.22
CA GLY A 372 13.39 7.40 8.52
C GLY A 372 12.11 7.48 7.70
N ALA A 373 12.03 6.68 6.63
CA ALA A 373 10.85 6.59 5.78
C ALA A 373 9.62 6.07 6.56
N GLY A 374 9.79 5.07 7.42
CA GLY A 374 8.73 4.53 8.26
C GLY A 374 8.23 5.52 9.31
N MET A 375 9.14 6.32 9.89
CA MET A 375 8.79 7.41 10.79
C MET A 375 7.95 8.47 10.08
N MET A 376 8.38 8.91 8.89
CA MET A 376 7.67 9.91 8.08
C MET A 376 6.22 9.47 7.82
N ILE A 377 6.03 8.22 7.39
CA ILE A 377 4.70 7.64 7.13
C ILE A 377 3.85 7.59 8.40
N MET A 378 4.42 7.12 9.51
CA MET A 378 3.69 7.00 10.78
C MET A 378 3.24 8.35 11.30
N VAL A 379 4.12 9.35 11.24
CA VAL A 379 3.79 10.70 11.67
C VAL A 379 2.75 11.31 10.74
N ALA A 380 2.89 11.19 9.41
CA ALA A 380 1.90 11.70 8.47
C ALA A 380 0.51 11.08 8.68
N SER A 381 0.45 9.77 8.95
CA SER A 381 -0.77 9.04 9.26
C SER A 381 -1.50 9.61 10.48
N LYS A 382 -0.78 10.02 11.53
CA LYS A 382 -1.36 10.65 12.72
C LYS A 382 -2.07 11.98 12.45
N PHE A 383 -1.64 12.70 11.41
CA PHE A 383 -2.25 13.97 10.98
C PHE A 383 -3.16 13.81 9.77
N GLN A 384 -3.50 12.57 9.38
CA GLN A 384 -4.31 12.28 8.19
C GLN A 384 -3.75 12.90 6.89
N LEU A 385 -2.44 13.12 6.83
CA LEU A 385 -1.71 13.56 5.64
C LEU A 385 -1.47 12.34 4.73
N THR A 386 -2.56 11.83 4.15
CA THR A 386 -2.55 10.58 3.37
C THR A 386 -1.81 10.68 2.05
N ASP A 387 -1.65 11.89 1.54
CA ASP A 387 -0.75 12.24 0.43
C ASP A 387 0.71 11.89 0.76
N ILE A 388 1.20 12.28 1.93
CA ILE A 388 2.55 11.94 2.41
C ILE A 388 2.66 10.44 2.72
N VAL A 389 1.62 9.83 3.28
CA VAL A 389 1.59 8.38 3.56
C VAL A 389 1.75 7.59 2.27
N ILE A 390 0.93 7.86 1.25
CA ILE A 390 0.97 7.16 -0.03
C ILE A 390 2.28 7.45 -0.76
N MET A 391 2.75 8.71 -0.76
CA MET A 391 4.07 9.07 -1.27
C MET A 391 5.17 8.20 -0.64
N GLY A 392 5.19 8.11 0.69
CA GLY A 392 6.16 7.31 1.43
C GLY A 392 6.09 5.83 1.09
N ILE A 393 4.89 5.25 0.99
CA ILE A 393 4.69 3.84 0.59
C ILE A 393 5.22 3.59 -0.83
N ILE A 394 4.93 4.48 -1.78
CA ILE A 394 5.42 4.39 -3.17
C ILE A 394 6.96 4.47 -3.19
N LEU A 395 7.56 5.44 -2.48
CA LEU A 395 9.01 5.58 -2.39
C LEU A 395 9.66 4.34 -1.78
N ILE A 396 9.07 3.78 -0.72
CA ILE A 396 9.56 2.54 -0.11
C ILE A 396 9.50 1.38 -1.10
N GLY A 397 8.41 1.27 -1.87
CA GLY A 397 8.26 0.26 -2.92
C GLY A 397 9.31 0.41 -4.03
N ILE A 398 9.56 1.63 -4.50
CA ILE A 398 10.56 1.93 -5.53
C ILE A 398 11.96 1.57 -5.04
N ILE A 399 12.33 1.97 -3.81
CA ILE A 399 13.65 1.70 -3.25
C ILE A 399 13.83 0.19 -2.99
N GLY A 400 12.83 -0.47 -2.41
CA GLY A 400 12.86 -1.91 -2.18
C GLY A 400 13.02 -2.70 -3.50
N PHE A 401 12.30 -2.30 -4.54
CA PHE A 401 12.45 -2.87 -5.88
C PHE A 401 13.83 -2.56 -6.48
N GLY A 402 14.35 -1.36 -6.27
CA GLY A 402 15.70 -0.96 -6.66
C GLY A 402 16.77 -1.83 -5.99
N ILE A 403 16.64 -2.10 -4.69
CA ILE A 403 17.52 -3.02 -3.94
C ILE A 403 17.47 -4.42 -4.57
N ASP A 404 16.28 -4.96 -4.88
CA ASP A 404 16.13 -6.27 -5.53
C ASP A 404 16.85 -6.32 -6.90
N ILE A 405 16.67 -5.29 -7.73
CA ILE A 405 17.35 -5.18 -9.03
C ILE A 405 18.87 -5.13 -8.86
N LEU A 406 19.36 -4.30 -7.94
CA LEU A 406 20.79 -4.15 -7.67
C LEU A 406 21.39 -5.48 -7.19
N MET A 407 20.69 -6.22 -6.33
CA MET A 407 21.12 -7.56 -5.87
C MET A 407 21.18 -8.57 -7.02
N ARG A 408 20.16 -8.60 -7.90
CA ARG A 408 20.17 -9.47 -9.10
C ARG A 408 21.27 -9.08 -10.09
N TRP A 409 21.61 -7.79 -10.17
CA TRP A 409 22.70 -7.32 -11.00
C TRP A 409 24.06 -7.74 -10.39
N ALA A 410 24.24 -7.53 -9.09
CA ALA A 410 25.43 -7.97 -8.36
C ALA A 410 25.64 -9.49 -8.48
N GLU A 411 24.58 -10.29 -8.34
CA GLU A 411 24.65 -11.74 -8.53
C GLU A 411 25.12 -12.12 -9.94
N ARG A 412 24.60 -11.50 -10.99
CA ARG A 412 25.00 -11.79 -12.38
C ARG A 412 26.47 -11.45 -12.65
N VAL A 413 27.00 -10.40 -12.03
CA VAL A 413 28.39 -9.96 -12.19
C VAL A 413 29.34 -10.83 -11.36
N LEU A 414 28.97 -11.14 -10.11
CA LEU A 414 29.83 -11.84 -9.15
C LEU A 414 29.75 -13.37 -9.26
N VAL A 415 28.66 -13.91 -9.82
CA VAL A 415 28.42 -15.34 -9.99
C VAL A 415 28.06 -15.66 -11.46
N PRO A 416 28.95 -15.37 -12.43
CA PRO A 416 28.66 -15.54 -13.87
C PRO A 416 28.50 -17.01 -14.29
N TRP A 417 28.90 -17.96 -13.43
CA TRP A 417 28.77 -19.40 -13.67
C TRP A 417 27.39 -19.96 -13.28
N LYS A 418 26.52 -19.20 -12.59
CA LYS A 418 25.17 -19.68 -12.23
C LYS A 418 24.38 -20.05 -13.48
N GLY A 419 23.86 -21.29 -13.52
CA GLY A 419 23.10 -21.83 -14.66
C GLY A 419 23.93 -22.29 -15.87
N ARG A 420 25.26 -22.31 -15.76
CA ARG A 420 26.18 -22.81 -16.81
C ARG A 420 26.97 -24.05 -16.39
N VAL A 421 26.72 -24.59 -15.19
CA VAL A 421 27.47 -25.69 -14.57
C VAL A 421 26.55 -26.86 -14.26
#